data_AF-A0AAN5YM32-F1
#
_entry.id   AF-A0AAN5YM32-F1
#
_cell.length_a   1.000
_cell.length_b   1.000
_cell.length_c   1.000
_cell.angle_alpha   90.00
_cell.angle_beta   90.00
_cell.angle_gamma   90.00
#
_symmetry.space_group_name_H-M   'P 1'
#
loop_
_entity.id
_entity.type
_entity.pdbx_description
1 polymer ?
#
loop_
_entity_poly.entity_id
_entity_poly.type
_entity_poly.pdbx_seq_one_letter_code
_entity_poly.pdbx_strand_id
1 'polypeptide(L)'
;MVELQPIFKKAYWTLAAGGLVYVSFICALTWPNVQRFALYANKVNPALWEDVNQVERFGFLKTQVQPFNLVTPDNETIYGWHLLPLHLCHEHEEELNANEPSGPAEDYTRTSAFKFLANDPNARVVVNFHGNAAHLGSAQRPEIYRMLLGLSTPSNPVHVFAIDYRGFGVSTGSPTEEGLITDGVSLINFLTAGPLNIPPSRIVITGQSLGTAVSAAVAERYAFGSPDPAAVQPAIKDPEPFAGVILLASFSNLRNLIESYSFKGLTPPMLSPLIGYPRVQRWVRSHIVDHWDTAARLARLTGVAPSAEEDAKAGYASKDLDLAIVHAFNDVEIPWYEGRSVWIAATGENQKDAPGALVYQKKEEGGPTEVKVWENRSGKNGVKKVRWERVGYGGHNRVATFSVAALAALRAFEDQIFQRYANRPDPDQCPGHLLDYAWAHIAVLKTDSYGDMDIQEAMARVGLTPQIQSAIADPAFSDMLWTRDLHFWVKDTIETNWATLRSRQELLKRHAQGLVPPGEGPAPEAPEPSAISATISVRTQDTTRPPAVSAPYRTPPSYPVDVLEA
;
A
#
# COMPACT_ATOMS: atom_id res chain seq x y z
N MET A 1 12.09 -23.09 -68.51
CA MET A 1 12.14 -22.17 -67.35
C MET A 1 11.03 -21.16 -67.55
N VAL A 2 10.04 -21.11 -66.67
CA VAL A 2 8.95 -20.11 -66.74
C VAL A 2 9.53 -18.77 -66.30
N GLU A 3 9.50 -17.77 -67.18
CA GLU A 3 9.92 -16.40 -66.85
C GLU A 3 8.93 -15.82 -65.83
N LEU A 4 9.40 -15.58 -64.61
CA LEU A 4 8.61 -14.89 -63.59
C LEU A 4 8.31 -13.46 -64.06
N GLN A 5 7.03 -13.09 -64.11
CA GLN A 5 6.61 -11.73 -64.44
C GLN A 5 7.40 -10.71 -63.58
N PRO A 6 7.77 -9.53 -64.12
CA PRO A 6 8.59 -8.53 -63.42
C PRO A 6 8.09 -8.15 -62.02
N ILE A 7 6.78 -8.22 -61.80
CA ILE A 7 6.15 -7.99 -60.50
C ILE A 7 6.53 -9.04 -59.46
N PHE A 8 6.58 -10.32 -59.83
CA PHE A 8 7.01 -11.40 -58.94
C PHE A 8 8.50 -11.32 -58.63
N LYS A 9 9.33 -10.87 -59.57
CA LYS A 9 10.76 -10.64 -59.33
C LYS A 9 10.97 -9.50 -58.33
N LYS A 10 10.26 -8.38 -58.48
CA LYS A 10 10.31 -7.26 -57.50
C LYS A 10 9.81 -7.68 -56.12
N ALA A 11 8.68 -8.40 -56.06
CA ALA A 11 8.13 -8.91 -54.82
C ALA A 11 9.10 -9.89 -54.13
N TYR A 12 9.69 -10.83 -54.88
CA TYR A 12 10.70 -11.76 -54.38
C TYR A 12 11.90 -11.04 -53.76
N TRP A 13 12.51 -10.10 -54.48
CA TRP A 13 13.68 -9.37 -53.95
C TRP A 13 13.35 -8.50 -52.74
N THR A 14 12.13 -7.93 -52.70
CA THR A 14 11.66 -7.16 -51.53
C THR A 14 11.49 -8.07 -50.31
N LEU A 15 10.86 -9.23 -50.48
CA LEU A 15 10.71 -10.23 -49.42
C LEU A 15 12.06 -10.81 -48.98
N ALA A 16 12.97 -11.08 -49.92
CA ALA A 16 14.32 -11.57 -49.63
C ALA A 16 15.14 -10.52 -48.86
N ALA A 17 15.07 -9.24 -49.24
CA ALA A 17 15.70 -8.15 -48.50
C ALA A 17 15.12 -8.02 -47.08
N GLY A 18 13.80 -8.08 -46.94
CA GLY A 18 13.14 -8.08 -45.62
C GLY A 18 13.55 -9.27 -44.76
N GLY A 19 13.63 -10.47 -45.36
CA GLY A 19 14.12 -11.67 -44.70
C GLY A 19 15.58 -11.55 -44.25
N LEU A 20 16.46 -10.98 -45.08
CA LEU A 20 17.85 -10.74 -44.72
C LEU A 20 17.97 -9.76 -43.55
N VAL A 21 17.22 -8.65 -43.57
CA VAL A 21 17.17 -7.68 -42.45
C VAL A 21 16.73 -8.36 -41.16
N TYR A 22 15.69 -9.18 -41.21
CA TYR A 22 15.21 -9.92 -40.06
C TYR A 22 16.27 -10.90 -39.53
N VAL A 23 16.91 -11.68 -40.39
CA VAL A 23 17.97 -12.62 -39.99
C VAL A 23 19.16 -11.88 -39.39
N SER A 24 19.61 -10.79 -40.01
CA SER A 24 20.67 -9.94 -39.47
C SER A 24 20.31 -9.37 -38.09
N PHE A 25 19.06 -8.96 -37.88
CA PHE A 25 18.56 -8.49 -36.59
C PHE A 25 18.58 -9.61 -35.53
N ILE A 26 18.09 -10.80 -35.84
CA ILE A 26 18.13 -11.95 -34.93
C ILE A 26 19.58 -12.35 -34.58
N CYS A 27 20.48 -12.37 -35.56
CA CYS A 27 21.90 -12.61 -35.30
C CYS A 27 22.49 -11.51 -34.40
N ALA A 28 22.14 -10.25 -34.60
CA ALA A 28 22.61 -9.16 -33.76
C ALA A 28 22.13 -9.29 -32.30
N LEU A 29 20.89 -9.77 -32.09
CA LEU A 29 20.34 -10.06 -30.76
C LEU A 29 21.03 -11.20 -30.00
N THR A 30 21.97 -11.92 -30.64
CA THR A 30 22.83 -12.89 -29.93
C THR A 30 24.00 -12.24 -29.21
N TRP A 31 24.31 -10.96 -29.49
CA TRP A 31 25.31 -10.22 -28.75
C TRP A 31 24.72 -9.59 -27.48
N PRO A 32 25.35 -9.80 -26.30
CA PRO A 32 24.80 -9.34 -25.01
C PRO A 32 24.45 -7.84 -24.98
N ASN A 33 25.31 -6.98 -25.53
CA ASN A 33 25.10 -5.53 -25.50
C ASN A 33 23.88 -5.11 -26.35
N VAL A 34 23.68 -5.75 -27.51
CA VAL A 34 22.53 -5.47 -28.38
C VAL A 34 21.24 -5.99 -27.75
N GLN A 35 21.30 -7.20 -27.18
CA GLN A 35 20.18 -7.79 -26.46
C GLN A 35 19.74 -6.94 -25.27
N ARG A 36 20.68 -6.49 -24.44
CA ARG A 36 20.39 -5.61 -23.28
C ARG A 36 19.85 -4.26 -23.72
N PHE A 37 20.40 -3.68 -24.79
CA PHE A 37 19.84 -2.46 -25.39
C PHE A 37 18.38 -2.67 -25.82
N ALA A 38 18.06 -3.78 -26.48
CA ALA A 38 16.70 -4.08 -26.94
C ALA A 38 15.74 -4.35 -25.77
N LEU A 39 16.19 -5.08 -24.74
CA LEU A 39 15.40 -5.42 -23.55
C LEU A 39 15.10 -4.19 -22.70
N TYR A 40 16.14 -3.48 -22.28
CA TYR A 40 16.02 -2.39 -21.33
C TYR A 40 15.62 -1.08 -21.99
N ALA A 41 15.97 -0.90 -23.27
CA ALA A 41 15.75 0.34 -24.02
C ALA A 41 16.23 1.60 -23.26
N ASN A 42 17.21 1.44 -22.37
CA ASN A 42 17.63 2.45 -21.40
C ASN A 42 18.29 3.67 -22.06
N LYS A 43 18.77 3.52 -23.30
CA LYS A 43 19.31 4.63 -24.10
C LYS A 43 18.23 5.47 -24.78
N VAL A 44 16.98 4.99 -24.83
CA VAL A 44 15.82 5.83 -25.15
C VAL A 44 15.49 6.61 -23.89
N ASN A 45 16.25 7.68 -23.65
CA ASN A 45 16.28 8.38 -22.38
C ASN A 45 15.89 9.85 -22.54
N PRO A 46 14.62 10.22 -22.27
CA PRO A 46 14.17 11.59 -22.32
C PRO A 46 14.90 12.54 -21.36
N ALA A 47 15.60 12.03 -20.33
CA ALA A 47 16.36 12.86 -19.40
C ALA A 47 17.52 13.63 -20.07
N LEU A 48 17.85 13.33 -21.33
CA LEU A 48 18.78 14.11 -22.14
C LEU A 48 18.22 15.49 -22.54
N TRP A 49 16.91 15.70 -22.48
CA TRP A 49 16.23 16.96 -22.81
C TRP A 49 15.10 17.33 -21.84
N GLU A 50 14.78 16.47 -20.89
CA GLU A 50 13.84 16.70 -19.79
C GLU A 50 14.59 16.68 -18.46
N ASP A 51 14.41 17.72 -17.66
CA ASP A 51 14.96 17.76 -16.31
C ASP A 51 14.03 17.04 -15.34
N VAL A 52 14.47 15.87 -14.87
CA VAL A 52 13.72 15.05 -13.91
C VAL A 52 13.55 15.70 -12.54
N ASN A 53 14.25 16.80 -12.25
CA ASN A 53 14.08 17.55 -11.00
C ASN A 53 12.96 18.60 -11.09
N GLN A 54 12.47 18.92 -12.31
CA GLN A 54 11.30 19.79 -12.52
C GLN A 54 10.01 18.97 -12.38
N VAL A 55 9.73 18.54 -11.16
CA VAL A 55 8.66 17.58 -10.82
C VAL A 55 7.27 18.06 -11.22
N GLU A 56 7.06 19.36 -11.36
CA GLU A 56 5.80 19.97 -11.80
C GLU A 56 5.47 19.62 -13.25
N ARG A 57 6.48 19.40 -14.09
CA ARG A 57 6.28 18.92 -15.48
C ARG A 57 5.64 17.53 -15.53
N PHE A 58 5.76 16.78 -14.43
CA PHE A 58 5.20 15.45 -14.26
C PHE A 58 3.93 15.44 -13.40
N GLY A 59 3.41 16.63 -13.02
CA GLY A 59 2.14 16.78 -12.32
C GLY A 59 2.20 16.66 -10.79
N PHE A 60 3.36 16.96 -10.19
CA PHE A 60 3.53 17.03 -8.74
C PHE A 60 3.80 18.45 -8.26
N LEU A 61 3.53 18.73 -6.98
CA LEU A 61 4.04 19.95 -6.35
C LEU A 61 5.55 19.78 -6.11
N LYS A 62 6.33 20.87 -6.16
CA LYS A 62 7.76 20.81 -5.79
C LYS A 62 7.97 20.24 -4.40
N THR A 63 7.16 20.67 -3.45
CA THR A 63 7.17 20.22 -2.06
C THR A 63 6.67 18.79 -1.86
N GLN A 64 6.05 18.19 -2.88
CA GLN A 64 5.54 16.83 -2.81
C GLN A 64 6.63 15.79 -3.11
N VAL A 65 7.69 16.16 -3.83
CA VAL A 65 8.71 15.22 -4.27
C VAL A 65 10.06 15.66 -3.74
N GLN A 66 10.71 14.77 -2.99
CA GLN A 66 12.10 14.89 -2.61
C GLN A 66 12.92 13.94 -3.48
N PRO A 67 13.64 14.45 -4.51
CA PRO A 67 14.61 13.63 -5.20
C PRO A 67 15.74 13.21 -4.25
N PHE A 68 16.31 12.04 -4.48
CA PHE A 68 17.43 11.51 -3.71
C PHE A 68 18.35 10.66 -4.60
N ASN A 69 19.58 10.49 -4.14
CA ASN A 69 20.53 9.55 -4.74
C ASN A 69 20.80 8.43 -3.74
N LEU A 70 20.78 7.21 -4.23
CA LEU A 70 21.13 6.00 -3.51
C LEU A 70 22.42 5.42 -4.11
N VAL A 71 23.44 5.26 -3.28
CA VAL A 71 24.69 4.61 -3.72
C VAL A 71 24.60 3.12 -3.44
N THR A 72 24.80 2.30 -4.47
CA THR A 72 24.80 0.84 -4.34
C THR A 72 26.14 0.33 -3.82
N PRO A 73 26.21 -0.90 -3.27
CA PRO A 73 27.48 -1.48 -2.79
C PRO A 73 28.54 -1.66 -3.88
N ASP A 74 28.13 -1.77 -5.15
CA ASP A 74 29.02 -1.82 -6.31
C ASP A 74 29.30 -0.43 -6.93
N ASN A 75 29.03 0.64 -6.16
CA ASN A 75 29.42 2.02 -6.45
C ASN A 75 28.72 2.65 -7.68
N GLU A 76 27.47 2.25 -7.93
CA GLU A 76 26.57 2.96 -8.84
C GLU A 76 25.71 3.95 -8.06
N THR A 77 25.38 5.09 -8.68
CA THR A 77 24.48 6.10 -8.12
C THR A 77 23.12 6.00 -8.80
N ILE A 78 22.11 5.68 -8.00
CA ILE A 78 20.73 5.43 -8.41
C ILE A 78 19.89 6.64 -8.02
N TYR A 79 19.33 7.30 -9.02
CA TYR A 79 18.43 8.43 -8.82
C TYR A 79 17.02 7.94 -8.47
N GLY A 80 16.36 8.62 -7.54
CA GLY A 80 15.00 8.30 -7.16
C GLY A 80 14.19 9.49 -6.65
N TRP A 81 12.89 9.26 -6.53
CA TRP A 81 11.93 10.19 -5.93
C TRP A 81 11.31 9.56 -4.69
N HIS A 82 11.35 10.31 -3.58
CA HIS A 82 10.48 10.09 -2.44
C HIS A 82 9.28 11.04 -2.57
N LEU A 83 8.09 10.48 -2.78
CA LEU A 83 6.87 11.25 -2.92
C LEU A 83 6.05 11.22 -1.63
N LEU A 84 5.60 12.41 -1.22
CA LEU A 84 4.79 12.69 -0.05
C LEU A 84 3.28 12.68 -0.41
N PRO A 85 2.41 12.20 0.48
CA PRO A 85 0.98 12.34 0.31
C PRO A 85 0.53 13.80 0.52
N LEU A 86 -0.50 14.22 -0.20
CA LEU A 86 -0.94 15.63 -0.23
C LEU A 86 -1.36 16.17 1.14
N HIS A 87 -1.91 15.33 2.02
CA HIS A 87 -2.32 15.77 3.36
C HIS A 87 -1.11 16.20 4.22
N LEU A 88 0.04 15.50 4.10
CA LEU A 88 1.28 15.91 4.76
C LEU A 88 1.86 17.18 4.14
N CYS A 89 1.75 17.33 2.83
CA CYS A 89 2.15 18.56 2.15
C CYS A 89 1.35 19.77 2.64
N HIS A 90 0.05 19.57 2.91
CA HIS A 90 -0.82 20.61 3.45
C HIS A 90 -0.55 20.89 4.93
N GLU A 91 -0.38 19.85 5.75
CA GLU A 91 -0.10 19.99 7.18
C GLU A 91 1.23 20.69 7.47
N HIS A 92 2.24 20.47 6.62
CA HIS A 92 3.59 21.01 6.78
C HIS A 92 3.98 21.99 5.67
N GLU A 93 2.99 22.71 5.12
CA GLU A 93 3.16 23.60 3.97
C GLU A 93 4.26 24.65 4.17
N GLU A 94 4.28 25.31 5.33
CA GLU A 94 5.30 26.34 5.64
C GLU A 94 6.72 25.75 5.69
N GLU A 95 6.92 24.60 6.33
CA GLU A 95 8.22 23.95 6.45
C GLU A 95 8.76 23.49 5.08
N LEU A 96 7.87 22.91 4.27
CA LEU A 96 8.21 22.41 2.94
C LEU A 96 8.49 23.54 1.95
N ASN A 97 7.70 24.61 1.96
CA ASN A 97 7.91 25.77 1.09
C ASN A 97 9.19 26.55 1.44
N ALA A 98 9.60 26.56 2.71
CA ALA A 98 10.86 27.18 3.11
C ALA A 98 12.10 26.47 2.54
N ASN A 99 11.98 25.18 2.18
CA ASN A 99 13.08 24.34 1.71
C ASN A 99 12.67 23.53 0.46
N GLU A 100 12.15 24.21 -0.56
CA GLU A 100 11.76 23.56 -1.81
C GLU A 100 12.92 22.75 -2.43
N PRO A 101 12.72 21.46 -2.77
CA PRO A 101 13.73 20.68 -3.46
C PRO A 101 13.96 21.18 -4.88
N SER A 102 15.22 21.37 -5.25
CA SER A 102 15.65 21.63 -6.64
C SER A 102 16.32 20.43 -7.31
N GLY A 103 16.44 19.32 -6.59
CA GLY A 103 17.15 18.11 -7.00
C GLY A 103 17.48 17.22 -5.81
N PRO A 104 18.36 16.20 -5.99
CA PRO A 104 18.78 15.34 -4.91
C PRO A 104 19.43 16.14 -3.80
N ALA A 105 18.96 15.95 -2.56
CA ALA A 105 19.60 16.54 -1.40
C ALA A 105 21.02 15.97 -1.22
N GLU A 106 21.99 16.81 -0.84
CA GLU A 106 23.34 16.35 -0.47
C GLU A 106 23.30 15.33 0.67
N ASP A 107 22.43 15.58 1.65
CA ASP A 107 22.11 14.66 2.73
C ASP A 107 20.59 14.52 2.84
N TYR A 108 20.08 13.43 2.28
CA TYR A 108 18.65 13.12 2.30
C TYR A 108 18.08 12.98 3.73
N THR A 109 18.90 12.56 4.70
CA THR A 109 18.44 12.36 6.10
C THR A 109 18.05 13.67 6.80
N ARG A 110 18.48 14.81 6.25
CA ARG A 110 18.17 16.14 6.79
C ARG A 110 16.89 16.75 6.22
N THR A 111 16.35 16.16 5.16
CA THR A 111 15.15 16.66 4.47
C THR A 111 13.90 16.50 5.32
N SER A 112 12.93 17.39 5.17
CA SER A 112 11.63 17.26 5.85
C SER A 112 10.89 15.99 5.42
N ALA A 113 10.97 15.64 4.14
CA ALA A 113 10.40 14.40 3.61
C ALA A 113 10.91 13.16 4.37
N PHE A 114 12.23 13.05 4.57
CA PHE A 114 12.83 11.99 5.38
C PHE A 114 12.27 11.98 6.80
N LYS A 115 12.22 13.13 7.48
CA LYS A 115 11.77 13.23 8.88
C LYS A 115 10.31 12.81 9.02
N PHE A 116 9.43 13.22 8.11
CA PHE A 116 8.02 12.84 8.14
C PHE A 116 7.83 11.33 8.03
N LEU A 117 8.63 10.67 7.19
CA LEU A 117 8.61 9.22 7.08
C LEU A 117 9.24 8.53 8.30
N ALA A 118 10.41 8.99 8.74
CA ALA A 118 11.18 8.36 9.81
C ALA A 118 10.50 8.46 11.18
N ASN A 119 9.82 9.59 11.44
CA ASN A 119 9.24 9.89 12.75
C ASN A 119 7.78 9.41 12.89
N ASP A 120 7.16 8.89 11.83
CA ASP A 120 5.80 8.36 11.89
C ASP A 120 5.77 6.82 11.98
N PRO A 121 5.37 6.25 13.13
CA PRO A 121 5.27 4.80 13.31
C PRO A 121 4.12 4.16 12.50
N ASN A 122 3.20 4.95 11.95
CA ASN A 122 2.09 4.51 11.11
C ASN A 122 2.36 4.70 9.61
N ALA A 123 3.44 5.42 9.25
CA ALA A 123 3.80 5.62 7.86
C ALA A 123 4.06 4.29 7.15
N ARG A 124 3.56 4.21 5.92
CA ARG A 124 3.68 3.07 5.01
C ARG A 124 4.40 3.50 3.76
N VAL A 125 5.07 2.55 3.13
CA VAL A 125 5.83 2.80 1.92
C VAL A 125 5.33 1.89 0.81
N VAL A 126 5.11 2.47 -0.37
CA VAL A 126 5.02 1.73 -1.62
C VAL A 126 6.29 1.95 -2.41
N VAL A 127 7.04 0.89 -2.66
CA VAL A 127 8.16 0.89 -3.61
C VAL A 127 7.59 0.57 -4.99
N ASN A 128 7.82 1.43 -5.98
CA ASN A 128 7.34 1.22 -7.34
C ASN A 128 8.50 1.09 -8.34
N PHE A 129 8.62 -0.10 -8.92
CA PHE A 129 9.58 -0.46 -9.95
C PHE A 129 8.97 -0.28 -11.35
N HIS A 130 9.59 0.56 -12.18
CA HIS A 130 9.05 0.90 -13.50
C HIS A 130 9.41 -0.12 -14.58
N GLY A 131 8.73 -0.03 -15.74
CA GLY A 131 9.01 -0.87 -16.92
C GLY A 131 10.29 -0.51 -17.67
N ASN A 132 10.48 -1.05 -18.87
CA ASN A 132 11.62 -0.69 -19.72
C ASN A 132 11.50 0.75 -20.29
N ALA A 133 12.59 1.23 -20.89
CA ALA A 133 12.77 2.55 -21.46
C ALA A 133 12.61 3.76 -20.50
N ALA A 134 13.05 4.91 -21.00
CA ALA A 134 12.81 6.23 -20.43
C ALA A 134 13.28 6.40 -18.96
N HIS A 135 12.57 7.18 -18.16
CA HIS A 135 12.92 7.47 -16.77
C HIS A 135 11.68 7.47 -15.85
N LEU A 136 11.87 7.50 -14.53
CA LEU A 136 10.81 7.29 -13.53
C LEU A 136 9.63 8.29 -13.62
N GLY A 137 9.83 9.44 -14.25
CA GLY A 137 8.80 10.46 -14.50
C GLY A 137 8.06 10.32 -15.83
N SER A 138 8.44 9.37 -16.70
CA SER A 138 7.90 9.29 -18.06
C SER A 138 6.53 8.61 -18.16
N ALA A 139 5.79 8.99 -19.20
CA ALA A 139 4.52 8.37 -19.59
C ALA A 139 3.49 8.33 -18.43
N GLN A 140 2.84 7.19 -18.19
CA GLN A 140 1.82 7.04 -17.15
C GLN A 140 2.37 6.89 -15.72
N ARG A 141 3.70 6.82 -15.54
CA ARG A 141 4.32 6.52 -14.22
C ARG A 141 3.91 7.54 -13.14
N PRO A 142 3.87 8.85 -13.40
CA PRO A 142 3.33 9.83 -12.45
C PRO A 142 1.88 9.57 -12.02
N GLU A 143 1.03 9.09 -12.93
CA GLU A 143 -0.37 8.75 -12.60
C GLU A 143 -0.44 7.59 -11.61
N ILE A 144 0.45 6.59 -11.75
CA ILE A 144 0.57 5.47 -10.81
C ILE A 144 0.93 6.01 -9.42
N TYR A 145 1.94 6.90 -9.32
CA TYR A 145 2.36 7.44 -8.02
C TYR A 145 1.23 8.24 -7.36
N ARG A 146 0.55 9.13 -8.09
CA ARG A 146 -0.58 9.90 -7.55
C ARG A 146 -1.72 9.00 -7.08
N MET A 147 -2.01 7.94 -7.82
CA MET A 147 -3.02 6.95 -7.43
C MET A 147 -2.63 6.25 -6.11
N LEU A 148 -1.37 5.82 -5.98
CA LEU A 148 -0.86 5.18 -4.76
C LEU A 148 -0.84 6.14 -3.56
N LEU A 149 -0.41 7.39 -3.77
CA LEU A 149 -0.47 8.45 -2.75
C LEU A 149 -1.91 8.77 -2.33
N GLY A 150 -2.88 8.57 -3.22
CA GLY A 150 -4.32 8.71 -2.92
C GLY A 150 -4.86 7.67 -1.94
N LEU A 151 -4.13 6.59 -1.65
CA LEU A 151 -4.47 5.64 -0.60
C LEU A 151 -4.13 6.16 0.82
N SER A 152 -3.39 7.27 0.89
CA SER A 152 -2.91 7.85 2.13
C SER A 152 -4.04 8.51 2.93
N THR A 153 -4.01 8.33 4.24
CA THR A 153 -4.88 9.05 5.19
C THR A 153 -4.02 9.64 6.31
N PRO A 154 -4.48 10.65 7.06
CA PRO A 154 -3.72 11.20 8.19
C PRO A 154 -3.31 10.14 9.22
N SER A 155 -4.16 9.14 9.48
CA SER A 155 -3.85 8.06 10.42
C SER A 155 -2.97 6.95 9.83
N ASN A 156 -2.84 6.90 8.51
CA ASN A 156 -2.06 5.88 7.80
C ASN A 156 -1.38 6.53 6.58
N PRO A 157 -0.33 7.34 6.79
CA PRO A 157 0.30 8.02 5.67
C PRO A 157 0.99 7.02 4.76
N VAL A 158 0.76 7.15 3.44
CA VAL A 158 1.39 6.33 2.41
C VAL A 158 2.36 7.21 1.62
N HIS A 159 3.64 6.85 1.68
CA HIS A 159 4.70 7.43 0.87
C HIS A 159 5.00 6.52 -0.32
N VAL A 160 5.48 7.09 -1.42
CA VAL A 160 5.91 6.32 -2.59
C VAL A 160 7.41 6.53 -2.81
N PHE A 161 8.14 5.45 -3.05
CA PHE A 161 9.54 5.49 -3.52
C PHE A 161 9.60 4.91 -4.92
N ALA A 162 10.16 5.66 -5.85
CA ALA A 162 10.45 5.21 -7.21
C ALA A 162 11.92 5.50 -7.52
N ILE A 163 12.61 4.57 -8.18
CA ILE A 163 14.00 4.73 -8.61
C ILE A 163 14.13 4.49 -10.11
N ASP A 164 15.07 5.17 -10.74
CA ASP A 164 15.59 4.80 -12.05
C ASP A 164 16.72 3.80 -11.86
N TYR A 165 16.62 2.62 -12.45
CA TYR A 165 17.69 1.62 -12.39
C TYR A 165 19.01 2.16 -12.96
N ARG A 166 20.12 1.49 -12.66
CA ARG A 166 21.42 1.81 -13.27
C ARG A 166 21.31 1.89 -14.80
N GLY A 167 21.79 2.99 -15.36
CA GLY A 167 21.73 3.33 -16.78
C GLY A 167 20.39 3.84 -17.30
N PHE A 168 19.36 4.01 -16.46
CA PHE A 168 18.11 4.71 -16.77
C PHE A 168 18.12 6.14 -16.22
N GLY A 169 17.33 7.03 -16.82
CA GLY A 169 17.23 8.42 -16.39
C GLY A 169 18.59 9.08 -16.19
N VAL A 170 18.85 9.55 -14.98
CA VAL A 170 20.15 10.15 -14.61
C VAL A 170 21.02 9.23 -13.74
N SER A 171 20.61 7.97 -13.54
CA SER A 171 21.38 6.96 -12.80
C SER A 171 22.61 6.51 -13.60
N THR A 172 23.71 6.22 -12.90
CA THR A 172 24.97 5.79 -13.51
C THR A 172 24.94 4.31 -13.94
N GLY A 173 26.00 3.84 -14.59
CA GLY A 173 26.18 2.41 -14.87
C GLY A 173 25.48 1.90 -16.13
N SER A 174 25.28 0.59 -16.19
CA SER A 174 24.61 -0.08 -17.32
C SER A 174 23.75 -1.24 -16.83
N PRO A 175 22.55 -1.44 -17.43
CA PRO A 175 21.58 -2.38 -16.92
C PRO A 175 21.98 -3.84 -17.22
N THR A 176 21.83 -4.68 -16.20
CA THR A 176 21.92 -6.14 -16.25
C THR A 176 20.89 -6.71 -15.28
N GLU A 177 20.52 -7.98 -15.40
CA GLU A 177 19.56 -8.59 -14.47
C GLU A 177 20.02 -8.48 -13.00
N GLU A 178 21.24 -8.93 -12.68
CA GLU A 178 21.78 -8.82 -11.31
C GLU A 178 21.99 -7.36 -10.87
N GLY A 179 22.31 -6.46 -11.80
CA GLY A 179 22.44 -5.04 -11.50
C GLY A 179 21.13 -4.39 -11.06
N LEU A 180 20.04 -4.65 -11.79
CA LEU A 180 18.71 -4.15 -11.42
C LEU A 180 18.22 -4.75 -10.10
N ILE A 181 18.52 -6.03 -9.85
CA ILE A 181 18.23 -6.68 -8.56
C ILE A 181 19.02 -5.99 -7.44
N THR A 182 20.30 -5.70 -7.67
CA THR A 182 21.16 -4.98 -6.72
C THR A 182 20.62 -3.59 -6.40
N ASP A 183 20.14 -2.84 -7.40
CA ASP A 183 19.55 -1.51 -7.21
C ASP A 183 18.30 -1.59 -6.32
N GLY A 184 17.41 -2.54 -6.62
CA GLY A 184 16.18 -2.75 -5.86
C GLY A 184 16.43 -3.23 -4.42
N VAL A 185 17.37 -4.15 -4.21
CA VAL A 185 17.76 -4.61 -2.86
C VAL A 185 18.45 -3.49 -2.09
N SER A 186 19.24 -2.65 -2.75
CA SER A 186 19.85 -1.48 -2.11
C SER A 186 18.79 -0.51 -1.60
N LEU A 187 17.70 -0.29 -2.36
CA LEU A 187 16.58 0.54 -1.92
C LEU A 187 15.84 -0.09 -0.74
N ILE A 188 15.57 -1.39 -0.78
CA ILE A 188 14.95 -2.10 0.35
C ILE A 188 15.83 -2.03 1.59
N ASN A 189 17.14 -2.25 1.46
CA ASN A 189 18.08 -2.10 2.56
C ASN A 189 18.08 -0.67 3.10
N PHE A 190 18.06 0.34 2.24
CA PHE A 190 17.97 1.75 2.65
C PHE A 190 16.70 2.06 3.46
N LEU A 191 15.56 1.49 3.08
CA LEU A 191 14.28 1.67 3.77
C LEU A 191 14.21 0.89 5.09
N THR A 192 14.71 -0.35 5.09
CA THR A 192 14.51 -1.30 6.20
C THR A 192 15.63 -1.28 7.22
N ALA A 193 16.85 -0.91 6.82
CA ALA A 193 17.97 -0.67 7.73
C ALA A 193 18.00 0.79 8.19
N GLY A 194 18.86 1.09 9.17
CA GLY A 194 19.10 2.46 9.59
C GLY A 194 19.60 3.31 8.41
N PRO A 195 19.09 4.55 8.24
CA PRO A 195 18.45 5.37 9.27
C PRO A 195 16.91 5.35 9.31
N LEU A 196 16.21 4.78 8.31
CA LEU A 196 14.73 4.80 8.25
C LEU A 196 14.06 3.71 9.10
N ASN A 197 14.65 2.51 9.15
CA ASN A 197 14.16 1.37 9.93
C ASN A 197 12.66 1.06 9.72
N ILE A 198 12.16 1.20 8.48
CA ILE A 198 10.77 0.87 8.16
C ILE A 198 10.61 -0.66 8.21
N PRO A 199 9.70 -1.19 9.05
CA PRO A 199 9.36 -2.61 9.07
C PRO A 199 8.93 -3.08 7.68
N PRO A 200 9.41 -4.22 7.18
CA PRO A 200 8.98 -4.78 5.89
C PRO A 200 7.47 -4.94 5.80
N SER A 201 6.83 -5.26 6.93
CA SER A 201 5.38 -5.32 7.10
C SER A 201 4.64 -4.02 6.77
N ARG A 202 5.32 -2.87 6.65
CA ARG A 202 4.77 -1.58 6.21
C ARG A 202 5.18 -1.20 4.78
N ILE A 203 5.82 -2.11 4.05
CA ILE A 203 6.32 -1.89 2.69
C ILE A 203 5.55 -2.79 1.72
N VAL A 204 4.94 -2.19 0.70
CA VAL A 204 4.44 -2.89 -0.48
C VAL A 204 5.43 -2.69 -1.61
N ILE A 205 5.81 -3.78 -2.29
CA ILE A 205 6.60 -3.72 -3.53
C ILE A 205 5.65 -3.85 -4.71
N THR A 206 5.71 -2.90 -5.63
CA THR A 206 4.90 -2.86 -6.84
C THR A 206 5.78 -2.75 -8.07
N GLY A 207 5.37 -3.39 -9.16
CA GLY A 207 6.09 -3.30 -10.42
C GLY A 207 5.18 -3.39 -11.62
N GLN A 208 5.58 -2.75 -12.72
CA GLN A 208 4.89 -2.82 -14.00
C GLN A 208 5.83 -3.32 -15.10
N SER A 209 5.36 -4.25 -15.96
CA SER A 209 6.16 -4.81 -17.06
C SER A 209 7.50 -5.37 -16.55
N LEU A 210 8.67 -4.90 -17.03
CA LEU A 210 9.99 -5.23 -16.49
C LEU A 210 10.06 -5.11 -14.96
N GLY A 211 9.43 -4.07 -14.40
CA GLY A 211 9.38 -3.85 -12.95
C GLY A 211 8.72 -4.99 -12.17
N THR A 212 7.88 -5.82 -12.81
CA THR A 212 7.32 -7.03 -12.17
C THR A 212 8.38 -8.09 -11.94
N ALA A 213 9.29 -8.28 -12.90
CA ALA A 213 10.39 -9.22 -12.78
C ALA A 213 11.41 -8.74 -11.74
N VAL A 214 11.69 -7.41 -11.71
CA VAL A 214 12.50 -6.78 -10.65
C VAL A 214 11.84 -6.97 -9.28
N SER A 215 10.54 -6.71 -9.15
CA SER A 215 9.81 -6.86 -7.89
C SER A 215 9.88 -8.29 -7.35
N ALA A 216 9.66 -9.29 -8.21
CA ALA A 216 9.74 -10.70 -7.84
C ALA A 216 11.18 -11.09 -7.44
N ALA A 217 12.18 -10.61 -8.17
CA ALA A 217 13.59 -10.90 -7.88
C ALA A 217 14.09 -10.21 -6.60
N VAL A 218 13.68 -8.96 -6.35
CA VAL A 218 13.99 -8.26 -5.10
C VAL A 218 13.32 -8.96 -3.91
N ALA A 219 12.04 -9.36 -4.03
CA ALA A 219 11.35 -10.09 -2.97
C ALA A 219 12.00 -11.46 -2.69
N GLU A 220 12.40 -12.19 -3.74
CA GLU A 220 13.12 -13.45 -3.60
C GLU A 220 14.51 -13.27 -2.99
N ARG A 221 15.29 -12.30 -3.47
CA ARG A 221 16.63 -11.98 -2.95
C ARG A 221 16.55 -11.54 -1.50
N TYR A 222 15.51 -10.79 -1.14
CA TYR A 222 15.22 -10.41 0.24
C TYR A 222 14.92 -11.65 1.10
N ALA A 223 14.05 -12.54 0.65
CA ALA A 223 13.63 -13.73 1.38
C ALA A 223 14.74 -14.77 1.60
N PHE A 224 15.54 -15.04 0.58
CA PHE A 224 16.43 -16.21 0.55
C PHE A 224 17.90 -15.87 0.34
N GLY A 225 18.24 -14.60 0.09
CA GLY A 225 19.58 -14.21 -0.35
C GLY A 225 19.91 -14.68 -1.76
N SER A 226 21.15 -14.41 -2.19
CA SER A 226 21.69 -14.92 -3.45
C SER A 226 22.50 -16.19 -3.23
N PRO A 227 22.40 -17.20 -4.12
CA PRO A 227 23.35 -18.30 -4.14
C PRO A 227 24.76 -17.85 -4.55
N ASP A 228 24.89 -16.69 -5.20
CA ASP A 228 26.18 -16.08 -5.48
C ASP A 228 26.63 -15.25 -4.26
N PRO A 229 27.69 -15.65 -3.54
CA PRO A 229 28.18 -14.91 -2.38
C PRO A 229 28.78 -13.54 -2.74
N ALA A 230 29.13 -13.31 -4.02
CA ALA A 230 29.62 -12.02 -4.48
C ALA A 230 28.48 -11.02 -4.77
N ALA A 231 27.23 -11.50 -4.90
CA ALA A 231 26.09 -10.64 -5.15
C ALA A 231 25.69 -9.86 -3.89
N VAL A 232 25.09 -8.69 -4.07
CA VAL A 232 24.58 -7.88 -2.97
C VAL A 232 23.48 -8.65 -2.23
N GLN A 233 23.63 -8.72 -0.91
CA GLN A 233 22.72 -9.42 -0.01
C GLN A 233 21.85 -8.44 0.76
N PRO A 234 20.67 -8.86 1.24
CA PRO A 234 19.89 -8.11 2.21
C PRO A 234 20.69 -7.85 3.49
N ALA A 235 20.52 -6.67 4.08
CA ALA A 235 21.21 -6.31 5.32
C ALA A 235 20.62 -7.02 6.55
N ILE A 236 19.31 -7.33 6.51
CA ILE A 236 18.58 -7.95 7.60
C ILE A 236 18.70 -9.48 7.51
N LYS A 237 19.16 -10.10 8.60
CA LYS A 237 19.19 -11.56 8.76
C LYS A 237 17.87 -11.98 9.42
N ASP A 238 17.13 -12.89 8.79
CA ASP A 238 15.74 -13.28 9.13
C ASP A 238 14.67 -12.19 8.86
N PRO A 239 14.45 -11.84 7.58
CA PRO A 239 13.56 -10.76 7.20
C PRO A 239 12.08 -11.07 7.46
N GLU A 240 11.35 -10.11 8.03
CA GLU A 240 9.89 -10.16 8.10
C GLU A 240 9.25 -10.03 6.69
N PRO A 241 8.04 -10.57 6.46
CA PRO A 241 7.36 -10.44 5.19
C PRO A 241 7.06 -8.98 4.84
N PHE A 242 7.11 -8.68 3.54
CA PHE A 242 6.53 -7.44 3.04
C PHE A 242 5.02 -7.40 3.27
N ALA A 243 4.44 -6.21 3.35
CA ALA A 243 2.99 -6.04 3.38
C ALA A 243 2.33 -6.71 2.15
N GLY A 244 2.99 -6.61 0.99
CA GLY A 244 2.62 -7.37 -0.19
C GLY A 244 3.54 -7.10 -1.39
N VAL A 245 3.41 -7.95 -2.41
CA VAL A 245 4.08 -7.83 -3.71
C VAL A 245 3.02 -7.77 -4.80
N ILE A 246 3.06 -6.74 -5.65
CA ILE A 246 2.03 -6.48 -6.66
C ILE A 246 2.66 -6.40 -8.04
N LEU A 247 2.21 -7.27 -8.93
CA LEU A 247 2.71 -7.39 -10.28
C LEU A 247 1.64 -6.94 -11.28
N LEU A 248 1.93 -5.87 -12.02
CA LEU A 248 1.02 -5.23 -12.96
C LEU A 248 1.51 -5.49 -14.39
N ALA A 249 0.71 -6.18 -15.21
CA ALA A 249 1.10 -6.63 -16.56
C ALA A 249 2.42 -7.43 -16.55
N SER A 250 2.43 -8.51 -15.77
CA SER A 250 3.62 -9.34 -15.56
C SER A 250 3.90 -10.30 -16.70
N PHE A 251 5.14 -10.77 -16.77
CA PHE A 251 5.53 -11.85 -17.67
C PHE A 251 6.24 -12.98 -16.95
N SER A 252 6.17 -14.18 -17.53
CA SER A 252 6.69 -15.40 -16.90
C SER A 252 8.21 -15.45 -16.86
N ASN A 253 8.85 -15.25 -18.02
CA ASN A 253 10.29 -15.07 -18.20
C ASN A 253 10.59 -14.49 -19.57
N LEU A 254 11.82 -13.99 -19.80
CA LEU A 254 12.17 -13.36 -21.07
C LEU A 254 12.11 -14.34 -22.25
N ARG A 255 12.42 -15.61 -22.02
CA ARG A 255 12.39 -16.65 -23.07
C ARG A 255 10.99 -16.83 -23.64
N ASN A 256 9.97 -16.91 -22.78
CA ASN A 256 8.56 -16.97 -23.17
C ASN A 256 8.10 -15.63 -23.74
N LEU A 257 8.53 -14.52 -23.14
CA LEU A 257 8.14 -13.17 -23.59
C LEU A 257 8.57 -12.92 -25.04
N ILE A 258 9.76 -13.36 -25.45
CA ILE A 258 10.24 -13.21 -26.84
C ILE A 258 9.31 -13.90 -27.88
N GLU A 259 8.50 -14.86 -27.45
CA GLU A 259 7.53 -15.58 -28.28
C GLU A 259 6.14 -14.97 -28.28
N SER A 260 5.82 -14.13 -27.29
CA SER A 260 4.52 -13.50 -27.11
C SER A 260 4.53 -11.98 -27.34
N TYR A 261 5.69 -11.34 -27.17
CA TYR A 261 5.83 -9.89 -27.19
C TYR A 261 5.60 -9.31 -28.57
N SER A 262 4.68 -8.34 -28.63
CA SER A 262 4.40 -7.56 -29.83
C SER A 262 4.62 -6.08 -29.55
N PHE A 263 5.35 -5.39 -30.43
CA PHE A 263 5.53 -3.96 -30.28
C PHE A 263 4.23 -3.23 -30.64
N LYS A 264 3.47 -2.82 -29.61
CA LYS A 264 2.15 -2.15 -29.73
C LYS A 264 1.10 -2.94 -30.52
N GLY A 265 1.25 -4.26 -30.63
CA GLY A 265 0.37 -5.09 -31.48
C GLY A 265 0.63 -4.96 -32.99
N LEU A 266 1.65 -4.20 -33.40
CA LEU A 266 1.93 -3.91 -34.81
C LEU A 266 2.84 -4.93 -35.48
N THR A 267 3.60 -5.70 -34.69
CA THR A 267 4.52 -6.72 -35.19
C THR A 267 4.05 -8.11 -34.77
N PRO A 268 4.20 -9.14 -35.62
CA PRO A 268 4.16 -10.52 -35.14
C PRO A 268 5.16 -10.69 -33.97
N PRO A 269 4.92 -11.63 -33.05
CA PRO A 269 5.89 -11.90 -32.00
C PRO A 269 7.29 -12.13 -32.55
N MET A 270 8.32 -11.71 -31.83
CA MET A 270 9.67 -11.54 -32.39
C MET A 270 10.21 -12.79 -33.08
N LEU A 271 9.89 -14.00 -32.59
CA LEU A 271 10.30 -15.28 -33.19
C LEU A 271 9.26 -15.94 -34.11
N SER A 272 8.13 -15.30 -34.39
CA SER A 272 7.07 -15.87 -35.25
C SER A 272 7.56 -16.28 -36.65
N PRO A 273 8.40 -15.48 -37.35
CA PRO A 273 8.97 -15.90 -38.64
C PRO A 273 9.87 -17.15 -38.55
N LEU A 274 10.31 -17.54 -37.35
CA LEU A 274 11.18 -18.69 -37.11
C LEU A 274 10.44 -19.94 -36.62
N ILE A 275 9.11 -19.93 -36.52
CA ILE A 275 8.30 -21.08 -36.02
C ILE A 275 8.57 -22.35 -36.84
N GLY A 276 8.80 -22.24 -38.14
CA GLY A 276 9.15 -23.36 -39.02
C GLY A 276 10.57 -23.94 -38.79
N TYR A 277 11.39 -23.32 -37.94
CA TYR A 277 12.81 -23.65 -37.74
C TYR A 277 13.17 -23.89 -36.25
N PRO A 278 12.72 -25.00 -35.63
CA PRO A 278 12.92 -25.25 -34.19
C PRO A 278 14.38 -25.33 -33.73
N ARG A 279 15.32 -25.63 -34.63
CA ARG A 279 16.76 -25.62 -34.32
C ARG A 279 17.29 -24.20 -34.15
N VAL A 280 16.86 -23.28 -35.02
CA VAL A 280 17.25 -21.87 -34.96
C VAL A 280 16.63 -21.21 -33.73
N GLN A 281 15.37 -21.49 -33.43
CA GLN A 281 14.74 -21.00 -32.20
C GLN A 281 15.50 -21.44 -30.94
N ARG A 282 15.88 -22.73 -30.84
CA ARG A 282 16.71 -23.21 -29.71
C ARG A 282 18.07 -22.53 -29.64
N TRP A 283 18.70 -22.29 -30.79
CA TRP A 283 19.97 -21.57 -30.86
C TRP A 283 19.82 -20.10 -30.40
N VAL A 284 18.79 -19.38 -30.83
CA VAL A 284 18.54 -18.01 -30.35
C VAL A 284 18.28 -18.01 -28.84
N ARG A 285 17.46 -18.94 -28.35
CA ARG A 285 17.15 -19.08 -26.92
C ARG A 285 18.37 -19.41 -26.04
N SER A 286 19.40 -20.05 -26.59
CA SER A 286 20.63 -20.37 -25.84
C SER A 286 21.58 -19.17 -25.69
N HIS A 287 21.33 -18.08 -26.42
CA HIS A 287 22.11 -16.84 -26.34
C HIS A 287 21.36 -15.75 -25.54
N ILE A 288 20.29 -16.10 -24.83
CA ILE A 288 19.63 -15.20 -23.88
C ILE A 288 20.51 -15.09 -22.64
N VAL A 289 20.94 -13.88 -22.32
CA VAL A 289 21.84 -13.58 -21.20
C VAL A 289 21.05 -13.27 -19.94
N ASP A 290 20.14 -12.30 -20.04
CA ASP A 290 19.26 -11.89 -18.94
C ASP A 290 17.94 -12.67 -19.09
N HIS A 291 17.55 -13.44 -18.08
CA HIS A 291 16.47 -14.43 -18.14
C HIS A 291 15.17 -13.91 -17.55
N TRP A 292 15.24 -13.15 -16.45
CA TRP A 292 14.10 -12.61 -15.73
C TRP A 292 13.02 -13.66 -15.42
N ASP A 293 13.39 -14.78 -14.78
CA ASP A 293 12.47 -15.90 -14.47
C ASP A 293 11.47 -15.61 -13.33
N THR A 294 10.58 -14.65 -13.53
CA THR A 294 9.53 -14.24 -12.59
C THR A 294 8.72 -15.44 -12.09
N ALA A 295 8.34 -16.36 -12.98
CA ALA A 295 7.52 -17.52 -12.65
C ALA A 295 8.20 -18.45 -11.64
N ALA A 296 9.47 -18.80 -11.87
CA ALA A 296 10.22 -19.65 -10.94
C ALA A 296 10.41 -18.99 -9.57
N ARG A 297 10.71 -17.70 -9.55
CA ARG A 297 10.91 -16.92 -8.31
C ARG A 297 9.66 -16.90 -7.44
N LEU A 298 8.50 -16.67 -8.05
CA LEU A 298 7.23 -16.68 -7.31
C LEU A 298 6.83 -18.08 -6.87
N ALA A 299 7.09 -19.12 -7.68
CA ALA A 299 6.88 -20.51 -7.27
C ALA A 299 7.71 -20.88 -6.04
N ARG A 300 8.95 -20.37 -5.93
CA ARG A 300 9.81 -20.53 -4.76
C ARG A 300 9.30 -19.76 -3.55
N LEU A 301 8.93 -18.49 -3.72
CA LEU A 301 8.37 -17.65 -2.64
C LEU A 301 7.07 -18.20 -2.02
N THR A 302 6.25 -18.88 -2.82
CA THR A 302 4.98 -19.50 -2.42
C THR A 302 5.12 -20.94 -1.89
N GLY A 303 6.32 -21.52 -2.02
CA GLY A 303 6.63 -22.89 -1.60
C GLY A 303 6.09 -23.98 -2.54
N VAL A 304 5.70 -23.63 -3.77
CA VAL A 304 5.29 -24.59 -4.82
C VAL A 304 6.51 -25.26 -5.43
N ALA A 305 7.58 -24.51 -5.70
CA ALA A 305 8.85 -25.05 -6.15
C ALA A 305 9.73 -25.44 -4.95
N PRO A 306 10.58 -26.48 -5.07
CA PRO A 306 11.46 -26.90 -3.99
C PRO A 306 12.37 -25.76 -3.56
N SER A 307 12.40 -25.53 -2.25
CA SER A 307 13.33 -24.62 -1.61
C SER A 307 14.73 -25.28 -1.58
N ALA A 308 15.79 -24.55 -1.92
CA ALA A 308 17.16 -25.05 -1.72
C ALA A 308 17.39 -25.37 -0.23
N GLU A 309 18.37 -26.22 0.12
CA GLU A 309 18.69 -26.49 1.54
C GLU A 309 19.00 -25.20 2.33
N GLU A 310 19.50 -24.17 1.66
CA GLU A 310 19.78 -22.84 2.21
C GLU A 310 18.50 -22.03 2.49
N ASP A 311 17.44 -22.22 1.71
CA ASP A 311 16.14 -21.56 1.89
C ASP A 311 15.42 -22.06 3.14
N ALA A 312 15.57 -23.36 3.43
CA ALA A 312 15.06 -23.97 4.66
C ALA A 312 15.76 -23.39 5.89
N LYS A 313 17.05 -23.02 5.77
CA LYS A 313 17.80 -22.31 6.84
C LYS A 313 17.39 -20.85 6.97
N ALA A 314 16.94 -20.21 5.90
CA ALA A 314 16.49 -18.81 5.91
C ALA A 314 15.13 -18.60 6.61
N GLY A 315 14.40 -19.66 6.97
CA GLY A 315 13.15 -19.58 7.75
C GLY A 315 11.93 -18.99 7.01
N TYR A 316 12.14 -18.36 5.86
CA TYR A 316 11.12 -17.62 5.10
C TYR A 316 10.01 -18.51 4.51
N ALA A 317 10.27 -19.80 4.34
CA ALA A 317 9.27 -20.79 3.90
C ALA A 317 8.05 -20.84 4.81
N SER A 318 8.22 -20.52 6.11
CA SER A 318 7.15 -20.54 7.12
C SER A 318 6.43 -19.21 7.32
N LYS A 319 6.91 -18.12 6.69
CA LYS A 319 6.38 -16.76 6.89
C LYS A 319 5.23 -16.43 5.93
N ASP A 320 4.49 -15.37 6.20
CA ASP A 320 3.41 -14.90 5.31
C ASP A 320 3.93 -14.42 3.94
N LEU A 321 3.03 -14.34 2.97
CA LEU A 321 3.23 -13.66 1.69
C LEU A 321 1.86 -13.23 1.16
N ASP A 322 1.70 -11.96 0.78
CA ASP A 322 0.56 -11.51 -0.03
C ASP A 322 1.06 -11.09 -1.42
N LEU A 323 0.64 -11.83 -2.45
CA LEU A 323 1.01 -11.61 -3.84
C LEU A 323 -0.25 -11.28 -4.65
N ALA A 324 -0.26 -10.13 -5.32
CA ALA A 324 -1.31 -9.77 -6.28
C ALA A 324 -0.75 -9.69 -7.70
N ILE A 325 -1.44 -10.33 -8.64
CA ILE A 325 -1.10 -10.32 -10.07
C ILE A 325 -2.31 -9.73 -10.80
N VAL A 326 -2.12 -8.56 -11.43
CA VAL A 326 -3.16 -7.87 -12.17
C VAL A 326 -2.77 -7.74 -13.64
N HIS A 327 -3.67 -8.15 -14.54
CA HIS A 327 -3.41 -8.10 -15.98
C HIS A 327 -4.65 -7.69 -16.77
N ALA A 328 -4.49 -6.78 -17.74
CA ALA A 328 -5.57 -6.44 -18.65
C ALA A 328 -5.72 -7.47 -19.77
N PHE A 329 -6.95 -7.88 -20.06
CA PHE A 329 -7.29 -8.78 -21.15
C PHE A 329 -6.90 -8.20 -22.51
N ASN A 330 -7.05 -6.88 -22.69
CA ASN A 330 -6.69 -6.17 -23.90
C ASN A 330 -5.22 -5.68 -23.91
N ASP A 331 -4.34 -6.29 -23.11
CA ASP A 331 -2.90 -6.06 -23.21
C ASP A 331 -2.36 -6.69 -24.49
N VAL A 332 -1.98 -5.84 -25.45
CA VAL A 332 -1.44 -6.24 -26.76
C VAL A 332 0.08 -6.37 -26.77
N GLU A 333 0.77 -5.83 -25.75
CA GLU A 333 2.24 -5.85 -25.69
C GLU A 333 2.73 -7.07 -24.93
N ILE A 334 2.15 -7.32 -23.75
CA ILE A 334 2.36 -8.52 -22.95
C ILE A 334 1.01 -9.18 -22.73
N PRO A 335 0.63 -10.16 -23.56
CA PRO A 335 -0.69 -10.78 -23.46
C PRO A 335 -0.97 -11.36 -22.07
N TRP A 336 -2.22 -11.26 -21.61
CA TRP A 336 -2.62 -11.68 -20.24
C TRP A 336 -2.30 -13.14 -19.89
N TYR A 337 -2.09 -14.01 -20.87
CA TYR A 337 -1.68 -15.40 -20.60
C TYR A 337 -0.27 -15.50 -20.00
N GLU A 338 0.56 -14.47 -20.15
CA GLU A 338 1.85 -14.37 -19.47
C GLU A 338 1.66 -14.20 -17.97
N GLY A 339 0.84 -13.24 -17.52
CA GLY A 339 0.46 -13.10 -16.11
C GLY A 339 -0.28 -14.34 -15.59
N ARG A 340 -1.08 -15.01 -16.43
CA ARG A 340 -1.71 -16.29 -16.08
C ARG A 340 -0.69 -17.39 -15.86
N SER A 341 0.39 -17.42 -16.64
CA SER A 341 1.49 -18.38 -16.49
C SER A 341 2.24 -18.13 -15.18
N VAL A 342 2.41 -16.87 -14.78
CA VAL A 342 2.95 -16.49 -13.46
C VAL A 342 2.05 -17.02 -12.34
N TRP A 343 0.72 -16.86 -12.44
CA TRP A 343 -0.22 -17.45 -11.47
C TRP A 343 -0.09 -18.97 -11.39
N ILE A 344 -0.05 -19.67 -12.54
CA ILE A 344 0.03 -21.13 -12.58
C ILE A 344 1.31 -21.61 -11.88
N ALA A 345 2.44 -20.94 -12.13
CA ALA A 345 3.69 -21.25 -11.47
C ALA A 345 3.64 -20.99 -9.95
N ALA A 346 3.10 -19.84 -9.54
CA ALA A 346 3.00 -19.43 -8.14
C ALA A 346 2.01 -20.26 -7.29
N THR A 347 1.07 -20.97 -7.93
CA THR A 347 0.02 -21.72 -7.21
C THR A 347 0.09 -23.23 -7.44
N GLY A 348 0.85 -23.67 -8.45
CA GLY A 348 0.89 -25.07 -8.84
C GLY A 348 -0.43 -25.60 -9.39
N GLU A 349 -1.33 -24.76 -9.92
CA GLU A 349 -2.70 -25.12 -10.33
C GLU A 349 -2.80 -26.39 -11.21
N ASN A 350 -1.75 -26.70 -11.99
CA ASN A 350 -1.70 -27.86 -12.89
C ASN A 350 -0.78 -29.00 -12.41
N GLN A 351 -0.26 -28.92 -11.18
CA GLN A 351 0.63 -29.92 -10.61
C GLN A 351 -0.15 -30.83 -9.67
N LYS A 352 0.01 -32.14 -9.84
CA LYS A 352 -0.52 -33.13 -8.90
C LYS A 352 0.22 -32.96 -7.57
N ASP A 353 -0.52 -32.82 -6.48
CA ASP A 353 0.01 -32.65 -5.12
C ASP A 353 0.67 -31.28 -4.81
N ALA A 354 0.39 -30.23 -5.61
CA ALA A 354 0.79 -28.87 -5.25
C ALA A 354 0.17 -28.45 -3.90
N PRO A 355 0.92 -27.68 -3.07
CA PRO A 355 0.40 -27.20 -1.80
C PRO A 355 -0.69 -26.14 -2.00
N GLY A 356 -1.45 -25.88 -0.93
CA GLY A 356 -2.50 -24.86 -0.93
C GLY A 356 -3.78 -25.21 -1.69
N ALA A 357 -4.74 -24.30 -1.68
CA ALA A 357 -6.05 -24.47 -2.29
C ALA A 357 -6.63 -23.13 -2.77
N LEU A 358 -7.50 -23.21 -3.77
CA LEU A 358 -8.30 -22.08 -4.21
C LEU A 358 -9.39 -21.78 -3.17
N VAL A 359 -9.36 -20.59 -2.57
CA VAL A 359 -10.31 -20.17 -1.54
C VAL A 359 -11.40 -19.24 -2.09
N TYR A 360 -11.15 -18.59 -3.22
CA TYR A 360 -12.13 -17.74 -3.90
C TYR A 360 -11.93 -17.77 -5.41
N GLN A 361 -13.04 -17.81 -6.13
CA GLN A 361 -13.05 -17.64 -7.57
C GLN A 361 -14.32 -16.92 -8.00
N LYS A 362 -14.16 -15.92 -8.86
CA LYS A 362 -15.24 -15.25 -9.57
C LYS A 362 -14.83 -15.03 -11.00
N LYS A 363 -15.66 -15.43 -11.94
CA LYS A 363 -15.49 -15.17 -13.37
C LYS A 363 -16.74 -14.48 -13.88
N GLU A 364 -16.56 -13.40 -14.62
CA GLU A 364 -17.65 -12.68 -15.27
C GLU A 364 -18.27 -13.56 -16.36
N GLU A 365 -19.60 -13.64 -16.38
CA GLU A 365 -20.33 -14.40 -17.41
C GLU A 365 -20.24 -13.66 -18.75
N GLY A 366 -19.74 -14.34 -19.78
CA GLY A 366 -19.54 -13.74 -21.11
C GLY A 366 -18.43 -12.68 -21.18
N GLY A 367 -17.78 -12.36 -20.06
CA GLY A 367 -16.79 -11.28 -19.97
C GLY A 367 -15.34 -11.76 -19.78
N PRO A 368 -14.37 -10.86 -20.00
CA PRO A 368 -12.96 -11.16 -19.79
C PRO A 368 -12.56 -11.12 -18.30
N THR A 369 -13.38 -10.55 -17.42
CA THR A 369 -12.97 -10.31 -16.02
C THR A 369 -12.95 -11.61 -15.22
N GLU A 370 -11.87 -11.83 -14.48
CA GLU A 370 -11.70 -13.01 -13.62
C GLU A 370 -10.90 -12.64 -12.37
N VAL A 371 -11.33 -13.13 -11.22
CA VAL A 371 -10.62 -13.02 -9.94
C VAL A 371 -10.47 -14.42 -9.34
N LYS A 372 -9.26 -14.76 -8.91
CA LYS A 372 -8.95 -15.97 -8.15
C LYS A 372 -8.12 -15.63 -6.93
N VAL A 373 -8.34 -16.32 -5.83
CA VAL A 373 -7.50 -16.25 -4.63
C VAL A 373 -7.17 -17.67 -4.20
N TRP A 374 -5.87 -17.93 -4.10
CA TRP A 374 -5.29 -19.18 -3.63
C TRP A 374 -4.57 -18.90 -2.33
N GLU A 375 -4.65 -19.85 -1.40
CA GLU A 375 -3.94 -19.80 -0.13
C GLU A 375 -3.23 -21.12 0.13
N ASN A 376 -1.99 -21.02 0.57
CA ASN A 376 -1.25 -22.13 1.13
C ASN A 376 -1.05 -21.92 2.63
N ARG A 377 -1.68 -22.81 3.41
CA ARG A 377 -1.67 -22.87 4.88
C ARG A 377 -0.87 -24.06 5.41
N SER A 378 -0.01 -24.68 4.58
CA SER A 378 0.81 -25.81 4.99
C SER A 378 1.95 -25.41 5.94
N GLY A 379 2.32 -24.12 5.98
CA GLY A 379 3.30 -23.58 6.91
C GLY A 379 2.76 -23.58 8.35
N LYS A 380 3.63 -23.83 9.34
CA LYS A 380 3.23 -23.87 10.75
C LYS A 380 2.66 -22.54 11.27
N ASN A 381 3.15 -21.40 10.74
CA ASN A 381 2.90 -20.07 11.30
C ASN A 381 2.47 -18.99 10.30
N GLY A 382 2.42 -19.28 8.99
CA GLY A 382 2.16 -18.27 7.97
C GLY A 382 1.34 -18.77 6.78
N VAL A 383 0.60 -17.85 6.17
CA VAL A 383 -0.26 -18.07 5.00
C VAL A 383 0.39 -17.42 3.78
N LYS A 384 0.64 -18.21 2.75
CA LYS A 384 1.01 -17.69 1.43
C LYS A 384 -0.26 -17.47 0.64
N LYS A 385 -0.57 -16.23 0.29
CA LYS A 385 -1.77 -15.83 -0.44
C LYS A 385 -1.35 -15.31 -1.81
N VAL A 386 -2.01 -15.82 -2.84
CA VAL A 386 -1.84 -15.35 -4.22
C VAL A 386 -3.20 -14.95 -4.75
N ARG A 387 -3.29 -13.76 -5.32
CA ARG A 387 -4.48 -13.21 -5.94
C ARG A 387 -4.20 -12.94 -7.42
N TRP A 388 -5.05 -13.47 -8.28
CA TRP A 388 -5.07 -13.19 -9.71
C TRP A 388 -6.28 -12.34 -10.04
N GLU A 389 -6.07 -11.24 -10.76
CA GLU A 389 -7.13 -10.38 -11.27
C GLU A 389 -6.88 -10.07 -12.75
N ARG A 390 -7.67 -10.69 -13.62
CA ARG A 390 -7.76 -10.30 -15.02
C ARG A 390 -8.88 -9.27 -15.17
N VAL A 391 -8.54 -8.07 -15.61
CA VAL A 391 -9.52 -7.01 -15.91
C VAL A 391 -9.76 -6.89 -17.40
N GLY A 392 -10.94 -6.42 -17.83
CA GLY A 392 -11.25 -6.31 -19.26
C GLY A 392 -10.42 -5.28 -20.03
N TYR A 393 -10.00 -4.21 -19.36
CA TYR A 393 -9.41 -3.03 -20.00
C TYR A 393 -8.22 -2.47 -19.21
N GLY A 394 -7.45 -1.61 -19.88
CA GLY A 394 -6.26 -0.95 -19.34
C GLY A 394 -5.04 -1.09 -20.27
N GLY A 395 -5.03 -2.13 -21.09
CA GLY A 395 -3.86 -2.50 -21.91
C GLY A 395 -2.60 -2.67 -21.07
N HIS A 396 -1.44 -2.59 -21.71
CA HIS A 396 -0.15 -2.76 -21.04
C HIS A 396 0.16 -1.65 -20.01
N ASN A 397 -0.17 -0.43 -20.37
CA ASN A 397 0.29 0.76 -19.68
C ASN A 397 -0.70 1.26 -18.63
N ARG A 398 -1.99 1.40 -18.98
CA ARG A 398 -2.97 2.05 -18.09
C ARG A 398 -3.51 1.12 -17.01
N VAL A 399 -3.36 -0.20 -17.14
CA VAL A 399 -3.82 -1.14 -16.09
C VAL A 399 -3.20 -0.82 -14.72
N ALA A 400 -1.97 -0.30 -14.71
CA ALA A 400 -1.28 0.11 -13.48
C ALA A 400 -1.82 1.40 -12.85
N THR A 401 -2.60 2.20 -13.60
CA THR A 401 -3.24 3.43 -13.11
C THR A 401 -4.70 3.23 -12.72
N PHE A 402 -5.22 2.01 -12.86
CA PHE A 402 -6.62 1.69 -12.58
C PHE A 402 -6.82 1.37 -11.10
N SER A 403 -8.04 1.59 -10.60
CA SER A 403 -8.43 1.34 -9.21
C SER A 403 -8.13 -0.09 -8.73
N VAL A 404 -8.06 -1.07 -9.63
CA VAL A 404 -7.65 -2.44 -9.29
C VAL A 404 -6.22 -2.52 -8.74
N ALA A 405 -5.30 -1.71 -9.27
CA ALA A 405 -3.91 -1.65 -8.80
C ALA A 405 -3.83 -0.96 -7.44
N ALA A 406 -4.55 0.15 -7.25
CA ALA A 406 -4.68 0.81 -5.94
C ALA A 406 -5.32 -0.12 -4.89
N LEU A 407 -6.37 -0.84 -5.26
CA LEU A 407 -7.06 -1.76 -4.38
C LEU A 407 -6.17 -2.95 -3.97
N ALA A 408 -5.29 -3.40 -4.85
CA ALA A 408 -4.29 -4.41 -4.51
C ALA A 408 -3.31 -3.89 -3.43
N ALA A 409 -2.85 -2.64 -3.55
CA ALA A 409 -1.97 -2.01 -2.55
C ALA A 409 -2.70 -1.78 -1.23
N LEU A 410 -3.96 -1.34 -1.28
CA LEU A 410 -4.78 -1.16 -0.08
C LEU A 410 -4.98 -2.48 0.67
N ARG A 411 -5.34 -3.57 -0.03
CA ARG A 411 -5.51 -4.91 0.57
C ARG A 411 -4.25 -5.43 1.25
N ALA A 412 -3.09 -5.22 0.62
CA ALA A 412 -1.80 -5.60 1.19
C ALA A 412 -1.51 -4.89 2.53
N PHE A 413 -1.95 -3.63 2.69
CA PHE A 413 -1.86 -2.92 3.97
C PHE A 413 -2.97 -3.31 4.97
N GLU A 414 -4.14 -3.74 4.48
CA GLU A 414 -5.31 -4.07 5.29
C GLU A 414 -5.25 -5.44 5.96
N ASP A 415 -4.60 -6.45 5.37
CA ASP A 415 -4.52 -7.78 5.98
C ASP A 415 -3.90 -7.72 7.39
N GLN A 416 -2.98 -6.78 7.63
CA GLN A 416 -2.47 -6.49 8.99
C GLN A 416 -3.45 -5.75 9.88
N ILE A 417 -4.30 -4.89 9.34
CA ILE A 417 -5.35 -4.21 10.11
C ILE A 417 -6.40 -5.23 10.53
N PHE A 418 -6.81 -6.12 9.63
CA PHE A 418 -7.72 -7.23 9.93
C PHE A 418 -7.10 -8.21 10.92
N GLN A 419 -5.82 -8.60 10.76
CA GLN A 419 -5.14 -9.48 11.72
C GLN A 419 -4.93 -8.80 13.07
N ARG A 420 -4.59 -7.50 13.14
CA ARG A 420 -4.55 -6.75 14.40
C ARG A 420 -5.93 -6.66 15.05
N TYR A 421 -6.98 -6.49 14.25
CA TYR A 421 -8.36 -6.49 14.73
C TYR A 421 -8.82 -7.88 15.19
N ALA A 422 -8.47 -8.95 14.47
CA ALA A 422 -8.86 -10.33 14.75
C ALA A 422 -8.06 -10.93 15.92
N ASN A 423 -6.79 -10.56 16.06
CA ASN A 423 -5.90 -10.95 17.15
C ASN A 423 -5.95 -9.97 18.33
N ARG A 424 -6.90 -9.01 18.33
CA ARG A 424 -7.18 -8.25 19.54
C ARG A 424 -7.57 -9.26 20.63
N PRO A 425 -7.04 -9.13 21.86
CA PRO A 425 -7.55 -9.93 22.97
C PRO A 425 -9.06 -9.76 23.06
N ASP A 426 -9.76 -10.78 23.55
CA ASP A 426 -11.19 -10.71 23.84
C ASP A 426 -11.53 -9.33 24.42
N PRO A 427 -12.51 -8.58 23.87
CA PRO A 427 -12.92 -7.30 24.41
C PRO A 427 -13.18 -7.33 25.93
N ASP A 428 -13.49 -8.51 26.47
CA ASP A 428 -13.70 -8.72 27.90
C ASP A 428 -12.40 -9.00 28.71
N GLN A 429 -11.24 -9.15 28.05
CA GLN A 429 -9.97 -9.53 28.68
C GLN A 429 -8.83 -8.49 28.55
N CYS A 430 -8.88 -7.53 27.63
CA CYS A 430 -7.95 -6.38 27.63
C CYS A 430 -8.65 -5.08 27.20
N PRO A 431 -9.01 -4.21 28.16
CA PRO A 431 -9.52 -2.89 27.86
C PRO A 431 -8.37 -1.97 27.46
N GLY A 432 -8.23 -1.73 26.15
CA GLY A 432 -7.83 -0.42 25.64
C GLY A 432 -9.08 0.28 25.15
N HIS A 433 -10.08 0.37 26.03
CA HIS A 433 -11.44 0.79 25.72
C HIS A 433 -11.46 2.22 25.19
N LEU A 434 -12.45 2.51 24.34
CA LEU A 434 -12.88 3.88 24.06
C LEU A 434 -13.12 4.68 25.36
N LEU A 435 -13.55 4.01 26.43
CA LEU A 435 -13.64 4.60 27.77
C LEU A 435 -12.28 4.96 28.37
N ASP A 436 -11.24 4.14 28.20
CA ASP A 436 -9.90 4.46 28.70
C ASP A 436 -9.33 5.68 27.99
N TYR A 437 -9.57 5.79 26.67
CA TYR A 437 -9.25 6.99 25.89
C TYR A 437 -10.07 8.20 26.37
N ALA A 438 -11.38 8.04 26.56
CA ALA A 438 -12.24 9.11 27.06
C ALA A 438 -11.83 9.55 28.48
N TRP A 439 -11.48 8.62 29.36
CA TRP A 439 -10.98 8.89 30.71
C TRP A 439 -9.64 9.62 30.69
N ALA A 440 -8.71 9.20 29.83
CA ALA A 440 -7.44 9.89 29.65
C ALA A 440 -7.65 11.32 29.10
N HIS A 441 -8.61 11.51 28.19
CA HIS A 441 -8.94 12.80 27.63
C HIS A 441 -9.55 13.77 28.66
N ILE A 442 -10.49 13.30 29.49
CA ILE A 442 -11.11 14.14 30.53
C ILE A 442 -10.26 14.31 31.78
N ALA A 443 -9.18 13.52 31.96
CA ALA A 443 -8.29 13.62 33.12
C ALA A 443 -7.66 15.02 33.29
N VAL A 444 -7.58 15.80 32.21
CA VAL A 444 -7.14 17.20 32.22
C VAL A 444 -7.99 18.09 33.11
N LEU A 445 -9.26 17.74 33.37
CA LEU A 445 -10.14 18.48 34.29
C LEU A 445 -9.65 18.47 35.76
N LYS A 446 -8.64 17.65 36.09
CA LYS A 446 -8.02 17.63 37.42
C LYS A 446 -6.93 18.69 37.61
N THR A 447 -6.53 19.42 36.57
CA THR A 447 -5.48 20.42 36.68
C THR A 447 -6.04 21.76 37.17
N ASP A 448 -5.24 22.50 37.93
CA ASP A 448 -5.65 23.78 38.54
C ASP A 448 -6.21 24.80 37.52
N SER A 449 -5.74 24.73 36.27
CA SER A 449 -6.22 25.56 35.15
C SER A 449 -7.71 25.40 34.81
N TYR A 450 -8.34 24.28 35.19
CA TYR A 450 -9.77 24.03 35.00
C TYR A 450 -10.57 24.19 36.29
N GLY A 451 -9.92 24.26 37.46
CA GLY A 451 -10.58 24.39 38.76
C GLY A 451 -11.22 25.76 38.99
N ASP A 452 -10.63 26.82 38.42
CA ASP A 452 -11.11 28.19 38.52
C ASP A 452 -12.02 28.62 37.34
N MET A 453 -12.24 27.71 36.38
CA MET A 453 -13.02 27.98 35.16
C MET A 453 -14.52 27.75 35.40
N ASP A 454 -15.36 28.48 34.67
CA ASP A 454 -16.79 28.18 34.65
C ASP A 454 -17.05 26.73 34.20
N ILE A 455 -17.98 26.05 34.86
CA ILE A 455 -18.25 24.62 34.68
C ILE A 455 -18.65 24.28 33.24
N GLN A 456 -19.40 25.16 32.56
CA GLN A 456 -19.81 24.97 31.17
C GLN A 456 -18.64 25.14 30.21
N GLU A 457 -17.81 26.16 30.46
CA GLU A 457 -16.62 26.41 29.66
C GLU A 457 -15.60 25.25 29.79
N ALA A 458 -15.38 24.75 31.01
CA ALA A 458 -14.51 23.60 31.27
C ALA A 458 -14.97 22.34 30.52
N MET A 459 -16.28 22.04 30.56
CA MET A 459 -16.87 20.90 29.84
C MET A 459 -16.80 21.04 28.31
N ALA A 460 -16.99 22.25 27.78
CA ALA A 460 -16.90 22.52 26.35
C ALA A 460 -15.48 22.32 25.81
N ARG A 461 -14.45 22.75 26.56
CA ARG A 461 -13.05 22.61 26.16
C ARG A 461 -12.54 21.18 26.10
N VAL A 462 -13.14 20.27 26.87
CA VAL A 462 -12.86 18.83 26.80
C VAL A 462 -13.78 18.08 25.83
N GLY A 463 -14.53 18.82 24.99
CA GLY A 463 -15.28 18.27 23.88
C GLY A 463 -16.62 17.63 24.25
N LEU A 464 -17.19 17.92 25.43
CA LEU A 464 -18.52 17.41 25.78
C LEU A 464 -19.59 18.10 24.95
N THR A 465 -20.61 17.35 24.54
CA THR A 465 -21.73 17.89 23.76
C THR A 465 -22.65 18.73 24.64
N PRO A 466 -23.38 19.73 24.08
CA PRO A 466 -24.32 20.54 24.85
C PRO A 466 -25.38 19.72 25.60
N GLN A 467 -25.76 18.56 25.06
CA GLN A 467 -26.70 17.64 25.71
C GLN A 467 -26.12 17.05 27.01
N ILE A 468 -24.86 16.61 26.99
CA ILE A 468 -24.19 16.06 28.19
C ILE A 468 -23.92 17.18 29.20
N GLN A 469 -23.49 18.35 28.72
CA GLN A 469 -23.28 19.53 29.55
C GLN A 469 -24.55 19.94 30.31
N SER A 470 -25.70 19.94 29.62
CA SER A 470 -27.00 20.28 30.21
C SER A 470 -27.45 19.25 31.25
N ALA A 471 -27.15 17.96 31.03
CA ALA A 471 -27.49 16.89 31.98
C ALA A 471 -26.65 16.98 33.26
N ILE A 472 -25.37 17.33 33.15
CA ILE A 472 -24.46 17.46 34.30
C ILE A 472 -24.78 18.72 35.10
N ALA A 473 -25.04 19.85 34.42
CA ALA A 473 -25.28 21.13 35.08
C ALA A 473 -26.76 21.44 35.33
N ASP A 474 -27.62 20.41 35.36
CA ASP A 474 -29.05 20.59 35.58
C ASP A 474 -29.29 21.24 36.97
N PRO A 475 -29.97 22.40 37.02
CA PRO A 475 -30.25 23.11 38.28
C PRO A 475 -30.98 22.26 39.33
N ALA A 476 -31.71 21.22 38.92
CA ALA A 476 -32.39 20.31 39.84
C ALA A 476 -31.42 19.49 40.72
N PHE A 477 -30.17 19.35 40.31
CA PHE A 477 -29.14 18.56 41.01
C PHE A 477 -27.95 19.40 41.49
N SER A 478 -28.09 20.73 41.55
CA SER A 478 -26.99 21.66 41.92
C SER A 478 -26.37 21.34 43.28
N ASP A 479 -27.15 20.82 44.22
CA ASP A 479 -26.69 20.48 45.57
C ASP A 479 -25.78 19.23 45.59
N MET A 480 -25.89 18.35 44.59
CA MET A 480 -25.04 17.16 44.47
C MET A 480 -23.68 17.48 43.83
N LEU A 481 -23.63 18.46 42.92
CA LEU A 481 -22.42 18.80 42.18
C LEU A 481 -21.24 19.18 43.09
N TRP A 482 -21.51 19.77 44.27
CA TRP A 482 -20.48 20.14 45.24
C TRP A 482 -19.88 18.98 46.04
N THR A 483 -20.44 17.78 45.95
CA THR A 483 -19.97 16.63 46.75
C THR A 483 -18.70 15.98 46.17
N ARG A 484 -18.39 16.22 44.89
CA ARG A 484 -17.24 15.69 44.15
C ARG A 484 -16.76 16.70 43.10
N ASP A 485 -15.59 16.47 42.51
CA ASP A 485 -15.05 17.34 41.47
C ASP A 485 -15.76 17.16 40.10
N LEU A 486 -15.57 18.12 39.20
CA LEU A 486 -16.15 18.08 37.85
C LEU A 486 -15.69 16.85 37.06
N HIS A 487 -14.42 16.48 37.22
CA HIS A 487 -13.85 15.27 36.61
C HIS A 487 -14.65 14.01 36.98
N PHE A 488 -15.01 13.86 38.27
CA PHE A 488 -15.80 12.73 38.75
C PHE A 488 -17.17 12.67 38.09
N TRP A 489 -17.91 13.79 38.06
CA TRP A 489 -19.27 13.82 37.50
C TRP A 489 -19.31 13.59 35.99
N VAL A 490 -18.32 14.13 35.26
CA VAL A 490 -18.15 13.86 33.83
C VAL A 490 -17.84 12.38 33.59
N LYS A 491 -16.93 11.80 34.39
CA LYS A 491 -16.56 10.38 34.27
C LYS A 491 -17.76 9.45 34.53
N ASP A 492 -18.50 9.69 35.62
CA ASP A 492 -19.65 8.89 36.02
C ASP A 492 -20.79 8.93 34.98
N THR A 493 -21.05 10.11 34.41
CA THR A 493 -22.05 10.28 33.34
C THR A 493 -21.68 9.49 32.08
N ILE A 494 -20.40 9.51 31.67
CA ILE A 494 -19.90 8.76 30.52
C ILE A 494 -20.00 7.25 30.79
N GLU A 495 -19.62 6.79 31.98
CA GLU A 495 -19.71 5.38 32.38
C GLU A 495 -21.15 4.86 32.36
N THR A 496 -22.09 5.63 32.89
CA THR A 496 -23.51 5.26 32.95
C THR A 496 -24.14 5.20 31.56
N ASN A 497 -23.84 6.17 30.70
CA ASN A 497 -24.32 6.17 29.31
C ASN A 497 -23.74 5.00 28.50
N TRP A 498 -22.46 4.68 28.70
CA TRP A 498 -21.83 3.53 28.06
C TRP A 498 -22.43 2.20 28.48
N ALA A 499 -22.69 2.00 29.78
CA ALA A 499 -23.35 0.81 30.29
C ALA A 499 -24.75 0.62 29.66
N THR A 500 -25.49 1.71 29.50
CA THR A 500 -26.82 1.71 28.85
C THR A 500 -26.73 1.31 27.38
N LEU A 501 -25.78 1.87 26.62
CA LEU A 501 -25.55 1.50 25.22
C LEU A 501 -25.15 0.03 25.05
N ARG A 502 -24.27 -0.48 25.93
CA ARG A 502 -23.85 -1.88 25.93
C ARG A 502 -25.04 -2.82 26.17
N SER A 503 -25.89 -2.49 27.14
CA SER A 503 -27.13 -3.24 27.41
C SER A 503 -28.07 -3.28 26.20
N ARG A 504 -28.27 -2.15 25.52
CA ARG A 504 -29.09 -2.07 24.29
C ARG A 504 -28.50 -2.86 23.13
N GLN A 505 -27.18 -2.81 22.93
CA GLN A 505 -26.50 -3.58 21.90
C GLN A 505 -26.68 -5.08 22.11
N GLU A 506 -26.53 -5.56 23.35
CA GLU A 506 -26.73 -6.98 23.68
C GLU A 506 -28.18 -7.42 23.45
N LEU A 507 -29.15 -6.58 23.80
CA LEU A 507 -30.57 -6.85 23.50
C LEU A 507 -30.80 -6.97 21.98
N LEU A 508 -30.24 -6.07 21.18
CA LEU A 508 -30.36 -6.09 19.72
C LEU A 508 -29.71 -7.33 19.09
N LYS A 509 -28.54 -7.76 19.60
CA LYS A 509 -27.89 -9.00 19.15
C LYS A 509 -28.77 -10.23 19.44
N ARG A 510 -29.38 -10.29 20.62
CA ARG A 510 -30.31 -11.37 20.99
C ARG A 510 -31.55 -11.39 20.08
N HIS A 511 -32.10 -10.23 19.74
CA HIS A 511 -33.18 -10.13 18.75
C HIS A 511 -32.75 -10.59 17.34
N ALA A 512 -31.58 -10.15 16.87
CA ALA A 512 -31.06 -10.53 15.55
C ALA A 512 -30.77 -12.04 15.43
N GLN A 513 -30.45 -12.70 16.55
CA GLN A 513 -30.23 -14.15 16.63
C GLN A 513 -31.53 -14.96 16.82
N GLY A 514 -32.70 -14.31 16.85
CA GLY A 514 -33.98 -14.98 17.07
C GLY A 514 -34.16 -15.56 18.47
N LEU A 515 -33.31 -15.17 19.42
CA LEU A 515 -33.33 -15.64 20.82
C LEU A 515 -34.39 -14.90 21.67
N VAL A 516 -35.07 -13.91 21.10
CA VAL A 516 -36.19 -13.17 21.70
C VAL A 516 -37.28 -12.98 20.63
N PRO A 517 -38.53 -13.44 20.84
CA PRO A 517 -39.60 -13.30 19.86
C PRO A 517 -40.00 -11.83 19.62
N PRO A 518 -40.42 -11.46 18.39
CA PRO A 518 -40.84 -10.11 18.08
C PRO A 518 -42.20 -9.81 18.74
N GLY A 519 -42.19 -9.05 19.84
CA GLY A 519 -43.42 -8.58 20.51
C GLY A 519 -43.39 -8.55 22.04
N GLU A 520 -42.41 -9.15 22.71
CA GLU A 520 -42.29 -9.08 24.18
C GLU A 520 -41.11 -8.20 24.62
N GLY A 521 -41.41 -6.92 24.73
CA GLY A 521 -40.59 -5.85 25.31
C GLY A 521 -41.39 -4.54 25.20
N PRO A 522 -41.44 -3.67 26.22
CA PRO A 522 -42.45 -2.63 26.31
C PRO A 522 -42.39 -1.67 25.11
N ALA A 523 -43.57 -1.25 24.63
CA ALA A 523 -43.75 -0.23 23.61
C ALA A 523 -43.02 1.08 24.00
N PRO A 524 -42.67 1.96 23.03
CA PRO A 524 -41.87 3.14 23.31
C PRO A 524 -42.72 4.21 24.00
N GLU A 525 -42.78 4.17 25.33
CA GLU A 525 -43.08 5.36 26.11
C GLU A 525 -41.77 6.12 26.33
N ALA A 526 -41.72 7.35 25.82
CA ALA A 526 -40.74 8.33 26.28
C ALA A 526 -40.95 8.53 27.80
N PRO A 527 -39.91 8.49 28.64
CA PRO A 527 -40.11 8.75 30.05
C PRO A 527 -40.45 10.24 30.26
N GLU A 528 -41.67 10.51 30.76
CA GLU A 528 -41.94 11.74 31.49
C GLU A 528 -41.06 11.82 32.75
N PRO A 529 -40.63 13.03 33.16
CA PRO A 529 -39.74 13.21 34.30
C PRO A 529 -40.51 12.96 35.60
N SER A 530 -40.33 11.81 36.24
CA SER A 530 -40.81 11.61 37.61
C SER A 530 -39.88 10.75 38.47
N ALA A 531 -39.27 11.46 39.43
CA ALA A 531 -38.95 11.07 40.79
C ALA A 531 -38.45 9.64 41.06
N ILE A 532 -37.13 9.46 41.05
CA ILE A 532 -36.50 8.44 41.88
C ILE A 532 -36.25 9.05 43.27
N SER A 533 -37.14 8.73 44.20
CA SER A 533 -36.94 8.96 45.63
C SER A 533 -35.89 7.97 46.14
N ALA A 534 -34.69 8.45 46.43
CA ALA A 534 -33.70 7.70 47.20
C ALA A 534 -33.81 8.11 48.67
N THR A 535 -34.36 7.22 49.50
CA THR A 535 -34.35 7.38 50.95
C THR A 535 -32.91 7.17 51.45
N ILE A 536 -32.21 8.24 51.80
CA ILE A 536 -30.90 8.19 52.46
C ILE A 536 -31.12 8.20 53.97
N SER A 537 -30.84 7.08 54.65
CA SER A 537 -30.72 7.07 56.11
C SER A 537 -29.48 7.84 56.53
N VAL A 538 -29.71 8.99 57.16
CA VAL A 538 -28.67 9.84 57.76
C VAL A 538 -28.05 9.13 58.96
N ARG A 539 -26.74 8.85 58.90
CA ARG A 539 -25.91 8.76 60.10
C ARG A 539 -25.25 10.12 60.30
N THR A 540 -25.73 10.83 61.30
CA THR A 540 -25.18 12.11 61.78
C THR A 540 -23.76 11.93 62.29
N GLN A 541 -22.79 12.66 61.74
CA GLN A 541 -21.66 13.17 62.51
C GLN A 541 -21.32 14.61 62.08
N ASP A 542 -21.42 15.46 63.10
CA ASP A 542 -21.02 16.84 63.35
C ASP A 542 -20.90 17.90 62.25
N THR A 543 -21.62 18.98 62.54
CA THR A 543 -21.79 20.23 61.82
C THR A 543 -20.82 21.29 62.32
N THR A 544 -20.04 21.91 61.42
CA THR A 544 -19.70 23.34 61.57
C THR A 544 -19.70 24.02 60.20
N ARG A 545 -20.73 24.83 59.96
CA ARG A 545 -20.92 25.71 58.81
C ARG A 545 -20.57 27.15 59.24
N PRO A 546 -19.88 27.98 58.44
CA PRO A 546 -19.96 29.44 58.58
C PRO A 546 -21.17 30.00 57.80
N PRO A 547 -21.69 31.19 58.15
CA PRO A 547 -23.02 31.64 57.76
C PRO A 547 -23.07 32.22 56.33
N ALA A 548 -24.26 32.09 55.74
CA ALA A 548 -24.65 32.73 54.49
C ALA A 548 -24.71 34.26 54.61
N VAL A 549 -24.20 34.95 53.59
CA VAL A 549 -24.49 36.37 53.35
C VAL A 549 -25.55 36.46 52.27
N SER A 550 -26.71 36.99 52.63
CA SER A 550 -27.84 37.30 51.76
C SER A 550 -27.66 38.65 51.07
N ALA A 551 -27.94 38.73 49.76
CA ALA A 551 -28.33 39.97 49.10
C ALA A 551 -29.31 39.66 47.93
N PRO A 552 -30.24 40.57 47.58
CA PRO A 552 -31.57 40.24 47.10
C PRO A 552 -31.72 40.14 45.57
N TYR A 553 -32.78 39.44 45.17
CA TYR A 553 -33.34 39.33 43.81
C TYR A 553 -33.36 40.66 43.04
N ARG A 554 -32.79 40.67 41.83
CA ARG A 554 -33.14 41.61 40.75
C ARG A 554 -33.79 40.83 39.61
N THR A 555 -35.00 41.26 39.23
CA THR A 555 -35.71 40.82 38.03
C THR A 555 -34.92 41.14 36.76
N PRO A 556 -34.96 40.27 35.73
CA PRO A 556 -34.22 40.47 34.49
C PRO A 556 -34.87 41.57 33.61
N PRO A 557 -34.09 42.36 32.85
CA PRO A 557 -34.63 43.25 31.83
C PRO A 557 -35.03 42.46 30.57
N SER A 558 -36.17 42.85 29.99
CA SER A 558 -36.71 42.41 28.71
C SER A 558 -35.80 42.79 27.53
N TYR A 559 -35.50 41.84 26.65
CA TYR A 559 -34.85 42.09 25.36
C TYR A 559 -35.85 42.62 24.33
N PRO A 560 -35.53 43.69 23.56
CA PRO A 560 -36.19 43.96 22.30
C PRO A 560 -35.59 43.07 21.19
N VAL A 561 -36.48 42.46 20.42
CA VAL A 561 -36.23 41.89 19.10
C VAL A 561 -35.99 43.06 18.15
N ASP A 562 -34.88 43.08 17.40
CA ASP A 562 -34.86 43.65 16.05
C ASP A 562 -33.58 43.34 15.25
N VAL A 563 -33.84 42.85 14.03
CA VAL A 563 -33.16 43.07 12.74
C VAL A 563 -31.75 42.50 12.50
N LEU A 564 -31.72 41.41 11.73
CA LEU A 564 -30.65 41.04 10.80
C LEU A 564 -30.91 41.71 9.45
N GLU A 565 -30.07 42.67 9.06
CA GLU A 565 -29.79 43.01 7.66
C GLU A 565 -28.29 43.34 7.51
N ALA A 566 -27.70 42.70 6.49
CA ALA A 566 -26.39 42.90 5.83
C ALA A 566 -25.44 41.70 5.94
#